data_AF-A0A817RHK3-F1
#
_entry.id   AF-A0A817RHK3-F1
#
_cell.length_a   1.000
_cell.length_b   1.000
_cell.length_c   1.000
_cell.angle_alpha   90.00
_cell.angle_beta   90.00
_cell.angle_gamma   90.00
#
_symmetry.space_group_name_H-M   'P 1'
#
loop_
_entity.id
_entity.type
_entity.pdbx_description
1 polymer ?
#
loop_
_entity_poly.entity_id
_entity_poly.type
_entity_poly.pdbx_seq_one_letter_code
_entity_poly.pdbx_strand_id
1 'polypeptide(L)'
;MRTRCTCFRMDWNTRMTFSSLQFLHTLQQYSDEEKYQTTNTSKQNKQALKVFDLADYRTIFADLVIHLYDELLKRIQVKLLPMIIPAIIEHEDLDLRGIASVNPMTSASTSTDKRSKFSAQDLLKQLYDYHKIFQMYSLEPAIVQQLFKEIFYLIDTQALCGLLLRSDCCNWSKALQIGYNLSHLTEWLRDQNLQESGAADCLLPLTQSVQLFLCKKDEASISNVCTKLTIVQ
;
A
#
# COMPACT_ATOMS: atom_id res chain seq x y z
N MET A 1 -32.98 2.01 14.88
CA MET A 1 -31.85 2.78 14.32
C MET A 1 -30.88 1.81 13.67
N ARG A 2 -30.86 1.75 12.32
CA ARG A 2 -29.95 0.86 11.58
C ARG A 2 -28.53 1.41 11.68
N THR A 3 -27.66 0.69 12.37
CA THR A 3 -26.21 0.79 12.25
C THR A 3 -25.84 0.60 10.79
N ARG A 4 -25.55 1.70 10.09
CA ARG A 4 -24.89 1.65 8.79
C ARG A 4 -23.48 1.14 9.07
N CYS A 5 -23.29 -0.18 8.98
CA CYS A 5 -21.98 -0.73 8.72
C CYS A 5 -21.44 0.00 7.48
N THR A 6 -20.42 0.82 7.67
CA THR A 6 -19.60 1.39 6.60
C THR A 6 -18.82 0.24 5.98
N CYS A 7 -19.54 -0.67 5.32
CA CYS A 7 -18.95 -1.69 4.47
C CYS A 7 -18.42 -0.91 3.27
N PHE A 8 -17.10 -0.79 3.20
CA PHE A 8 -16.35 -0.35 2.04
C PHE A 8 -17.03 -0.92 0.79
N ARG A 9 -17.75 -0.09 0.04
CA ARG A 9 -18.53 -0.54 -1.11
C ARG A 9 -17.53 -0.79 -2.22
N MET A 10 -16.94 -1.99 -2.21
CA MET A 10 -16.19 -2.46 -3.36
C MET A 10 -17.10 -2.45 -4.56
N ASP A 11 -16.63 -1.81 -5.62
CA ASP A 11 -17.36 -1.73 -6.88
C ASP A 11 -17.63 -3.14 -7.38
N TRP A 12 -18.77 -3.32 -8.06
CA TRP A 12 -19.21 -4.61 -8.60
C TRP A 12 -18.08 -5.33 -9.35
N ASN A 13 -17.30 -4.57 -10.12
CA ASN A 13 -16.17 -5.07 -10.90
C ASN A 13 -15.08 -5.71 -10.01
N THR A 14 -14.78 -5.11 -8.85
CA THR A 14 -13.77 -5.65 -7.93
C THR A 14 -14.25 -6.96 -7.28
N ARG A 15 -15.55 -7.10 -7.03
CA ARG A 15 -16.11 -8.37 -6.54
C ARG A 15 -16.05 -9.44 -7.63
N MET A 16 -16.37 -9.06 -8.87
CA MET A 16 -16.28 -9.96 -10.02
C MET A 16 -14.84 -10.42 -10.30
N THR A 17 -13.84 -9.55 -10.14
CA THR A 17 -12.43 -9.96 -10.29
C THR A 17 -12.03 -10.98 -9.24
N PHE A 18 -12.40 -10.79 -7.97
CA PHE A 18 -12.10 -11.79 -6.93
C PHE A 18 -12.85 -13.10 -7.13
N SER A 19 -14.13 -13.06 -7.50
CA SER A 19 -14.89 -14.27 -7.81
C SER A 19 -14.30 -15.04 -9.00
N SER A 20 -13.77 -14.33 -10.00
CA SER A 20 -13.10 -14.95 -11.15
C SER A 20 -11.77 -15.59 -10.76
N LEU A 21 -10.97 -14.91 -9.92
CA LEU A 21 -9.72 -15.47 -9.38
C LEU A 21 -9.98 -16.71 -8.51
N GLN A 22 -10.99 -16.67 -7.65
CA GLN A 22 -11.36 -17.79 -6.79
C GLN A 22 -11.89 -18.98 -7.59
N PHE A 23 -12.70 -18.73 -8.62
CA PHE A 23 -13.15 -19.76 -9.55
C PHE A 23 -11.97 -20.43 -10.27
N LEU A 24 -11.01 -19.63 -10.72
CA LEU A 24 -9.83 -20.11 -11.41
C LEU A 24 -8.91 -20.94 -10.50
N HIS A 25 -8.70 -20.49 -9.26
CA HIS A 25 -7.99 -21.27 -8.25
C HIS A 25 -8.70 -22.60 -7.96
N THR A 26 -10.04 -22.60 -7.94
CA THR A 26 -10.84 -23.82 -7.77
C THR A 26 -10.65 -24.76 -8.96
N LEU A 27 -10.65 -24.25 -10.20
CA LEU A 27 -10.39 -25.05 -11.39
C LEU A 27 -8.99 -25.66 -11.39
N GLN A 28 -7.98 -24.91 -10.92
CA GLN A 28 -6.62 -25.43 -10.76
C GLN A 28 -6.54 -26.50 -9.66
N GLN A 29 -7.21 -26.29 -8.52
CA GLN A 29 -7.23 -27.21 -7.38
C GLN A 29 -7.85 -28.58 -7.69
N TYR A 30 -8.85 -28.63 -8.58
CA TYR A 30 -9.49 -29.87 -9.03
C TYR A 30 -8.98 -30.36 -10.39
N SER A 31 -7.91 -29.77 -10.93
CA SER A 31 -7.17 -30.37 -12.03
C SER A 31 -6.43 -31.62 -11.53
N ASP A 32 -6.32 -32.66 -12.35
CA ASP A 32 -5.72 -33.96 -11.95
C ASP A 32 -4.18 -33.91 -11.81
N GLU A 33 -3.62 -32.77 -11.40
CA GLU A 33 -2.18 -32.55 -11.27
C GLU A 33 -1.68 -32.75 -9.84
N GLU A 34 -0.60 -33.53 -9.66
CA GLU A 34 0.00 -33.82 -8.35
C GLU A 34 0.42 -32.57 -7.56
N LYS A 35 0.80 -31.48 -8.25
CA LYS A 35 1.23 -30.21 -7.63
C LYS A 35 0.14 -29.57 -6.79
N TYR A 36 -1.12 -29.67 -7.22
CA TYR A 36 -2.27 -29.08 -6.54
C TYR A 36 -3.01 -30.09 -5.64
N GLN A 37 -2.75 -31.39 -5.81
CA GLN A 37 -3.32 -32.46 -4.97
C GLN A 37 -2.62 -32.65 -3.61
N THR A 38 -1.41 -32.12 -3.45
CA THR A 38 -0.63 -32.20 -2.19
C THR A 38 -1.25 -31.41 -1.03
N THR A 39 -1.98 -30.32 -1.33
CA THR A 39 -2.67 -29.50 -0.34
C THR A 39 -4.12 -29.94 -0.07
N ASN A 40 -4.62 -30.91 -0.85
CA ASN A 40 -6.01 -31.32 -0.85
C ASN A 40 -6.29 -32.51 0.08
N THR A 41 -7.51 -32.57 0.62
CA THR A 41 -7.98 -33.74 1.40
C THR A 41 -8.30 -34.93 0.48
N SER A 42 -8.23 -36.15 1.03
CA SER A 42 -8.53 -37.39 0.30
C SER A 42 -9.93 -37.43 -0.36
N LYS A 43 -10.90 -36.65 0.14
CA LYS A 43 -12.21 -36.48 -0.51
C LYS A 43 -12.18 -35.51 -1.70
N GLN A 44 -11.40 -34.43 -1.62
CA GLN A 44 -11.26 -33.46 -2.70
C GLN A 44 -10.52 -34.05 -3.91
N ASN A 45 -9.50 -34.88 -3.69
CA ASN A 45 -8.80 -35.57 -4.78
C ASN A 45 -9.69 -36.57 -5.55
N LYS A 46 -10.79 -37.05 -4.95
CA LYS A 46 -11.78 -37.89 -5.66
C LYS A 46 -12.69 -37.10 -6.60
N GLN A 47 -12.76 -35.78 -6.43
CA GLN A 47 -13.57 -34.87 -7.25
C GLN A 47 -12.77 -34.21 -8.38
N ALA A 48 -11.51 -34.63 -8.58
CA ALA A 48 -10.69 -34.14 -9.67
C ALA A 48 -11.29 -34.48 -11.04
N LEU A 49 -11.10 -33.59 -12.02
CA LEU A 49 -11.56 -33.75 -13.39
C LEU A 49 -10.71 -34.81 -14.11
N LYS A 50 -11.30 -35.99 -14.38
CA LYS A 50 -10.60 -37.13 -15.00
C LYS A 50 -10.81 -37.29 -16.51
N VAL A 51 -11.75 -36.54 -17.09
CA VAL A 51 -12.22 -36.75 -18.47
C VAL A 51 -11.75 -35.66 -19.43
N PHE A 52 -11.38 -34.48 -18.94
CA PHE A 52 -10.97 -33.34 -19.76
C PHE A 52 -9.56 -32.89 -19.38
N ASP A 53 -8.66 -32.83 -20.36
CA ASP A 53 -7.38 -32.15 -20.22
C ASP A 53 -7.59 -30.64 -20.42
N LEU A 54 -7.26 -29.85 -19.40
CA LEU A 54 -7.39 -28.40 -19.42
C LEU A 54 -6.12 -27.69 -19.92
N ALA A 55 -5.18 -28.39 -20.57
CA ALA A 55 -3.92 -27.84 -21.07
C ALA A 55 -4.07 -26.53 -21.82
N ASP A 56 -4.91 -26.48 -22.84
CA ASP A 56 -5.08 -25.28 -23.67
C ASP A 56 -5.81 -24.16 -22.91
N TYR A 57 -6.68 -24.53 -21.97
CA TYR A 57 -7.37 -23.58 -21.11
C TYR A 57 -6.46 -22.99 -20.03
N ARG A 58 -5.38 -23.68 -19.61
CA ARG A 58 -4.42 -23.18 -18.62
C ARG A 58 -3.77 -21.87 -19.07
N THR A 59 -3.39 -21.77 -20.35
CA THR A 59 -2.79 -20.55 -20.90
C THR A 59 -3.80 -19.40 -20.89
N ILE A 60 -5.03 -19.66 -21.32
CA ILE A 60 -6.12 -18.67 -21.30
C ILE A 60 -6.43 -18.22 -19.87
N PHE A 61 -6.42 -19.16 -18.92
CA PHE A 61 -6.61 -18.87 -17.50
C PHE A 61 -5.45 -18.07 -16.92
N ALA A 62 -4.20 -18.42 -17.24
CA ALA A 62 -3.03 -17.65 -16.78
C ALA A 62 -3.09 -16.20 -17.29
N ASP A 63 -3.41 -15.99 -18.58
CA ASP A 63 -3.60 -14.67 -19.15
C ASP A 63 -4.74 -13.90 -18.47
N LEU A 64 -5.84 -14.61 -18.15
CA LEU A 64 -6.96 -14.02 -17.42
C LEU A 64 -6.55 -13.60 -15.99
N VAL A 65 -5.77 -14.41 -15.26
CA VAL A 65 -5.26 -14.06 -13.92
C VAL A 65 -4.40 -12.80 -14.00
N ILE A 66 -3.48 -12.73 -14.97
CA ILE A 66 -2.60 -11.58 -15.15
C ILE A 66 -3.43 -10.32 -15.44
N HIS A 67 -4.42 -10.43 -16.34
CA HIS A 67 -5.30 -9.31 -16.66
C HIS A 67 -6.12 -8.85 -15.44
N LEU A 68 -6.66 -9.79 -14.67
CA LEU A 68 -7.43 -9.49 -13.44
C LEU A 68 -6.55 -8.87 -12.36
N TYR A 69 -5.30 -9.34 -12.23
CA TYR A 69 -4.31 -8.79 -11.31
C TYR A 69 -3.99 -7.33 -11.65
N ASP A 70 -3.65 -7.06 -12.92
CA ASP A 70 -3.30 -5.72 -13.40
C ASP A 70 -4.48 -4.75 -13.26
N GLU A 71 -5.69 -5.21 -13.59
CA GLU A 71 -6.92 -4.42 -13.43
C GLU A 71 -7.23 -4.13 -11.95
N LEU A 72 -7.01 -5.10 -11.06
CA LEU A 72 -7.14 -4.90 -9.61
C LEU A 72 -6.13 -3.87 -9.11
N LEU A 73 -4.86 -4.01 -9.50
CA LEU A 73 -3.78 -3.10 -9.11
C LEU A 73 -4.08 -1.67 -9.57
N LYS A 74 -4.40 -1.47 -10.87
CA LYS A 74 -4.76 -0.16 -11.43
C LYS A 74 -5.91 0.50 -10.68
N ARG A 75 -6.94 -0.25 -10.32
CA ARG A 75 -8.09 0.29 -9.56
C ARG A 75 -7.69 0.75 -8.16
N ILE A 76 -6.82 0.01 -7.48
CA ILE A 76 -6.30 0.41 -6.18
C ILE A 76 -5.44 1.67 -6.34
N GLN A 77 -4.53 1.70 -7.32
CA GLN A 77 -3.67 2.84 -7.60
C GLN A 77 -4.48 4.12 -7.87
N VAL A 78 -5.50 4.06 -8.74
CA VAL A 78 -6.36 5.22 -9.05
C VAL A 78 -7.07 5.77 -7.80
N LYS A 79 -7.46 4.90 -6.85
CA LYS A 79 -8.07 5.33 -5.59
C LYS A 79 -7.06 5.91 -4.60
N LEU A 80 -5.86 5.35 -4.54
CA LEU A 80 -4.81 5.78 -3.61
C LEU A 80 -4.11 7.07 -4.06
N LEU A 81 -3.86 7.24 -5.36
CA LEU A 81 -3.18 8.41 -5.93
C LEU A 81 -3.61 9.77 -5.35
N PRO A 82 -4.92 10.13 -5.30
CA PRO A 82 -5.34 11.42 -4.75
C PRO A 82 -5.21 11.53 -3.23
N MET A 83 -4.99 10.42 -2.52
CA MET A 83 -4.81 10.39 -1.06
C MET A 83 -3.33 10.49 -0.66
N ILE A 84 -2.40 10.00 -1.48
CA ILE A 84 -0.98 9.88 -1.12
C ILE A 84 -0.34 11.23 -0.79
N ILE A 85 -0.43 12.21 -1.71
CA ILE A 85 0.19 13.53 -1.51
C ILE A 85 -0.44 14.26 -0.30
N PRO A 86 -1.77 14.37 -0.18
CA PRO A 86 -2.37 15.06 0.97
C PRO A 86 -2.12 14.36 2.31
N ALA A 87 -2.05 13.03 2.33
CA ALA A 87 -1.87 12.23 3.55
C ALA A 87 -0.42 12.22 4.05
N ILE A 88 0.55 12.13 3.14
CA ILE A 88 1.96 11.98 3.51
C ILE A 88 2.64 13.35 3.68
N ILE A 89 2.32 14.32 2.81
CA ILE A 89 3.05 15.60 2.72
C ILE A 89 2.26 16.76 3.32
N GLU A 90 0.93 16.81 3.14
CA GLU A 90 0.14 18.02 3.48
C GLU A 90 -0.57 17.96 4.83
N HIS A 91 -0.84 16.76 5.39
CA HIS A 91 -1.56 16.61 6.65
C HIS A 91 -0.64 16.75 7.87
N GLU A 92 -0.53 17.96 8.42
CA GLU A 92 0.18 18.23 9.67
C GLU A 92 -0.63 17.72 10.88
N ASP A 93 -0.38 16.48 11.31
CA ASP A 93 -0.84 15.95 12.61
C ASP A 93 0.06 16.43 13.79
N LEU A 94 1.31 16.77 13.49
CA LEU A 94 2.24 17.28 14.48
C LEU A 94 1.94 18.76 14.74
N ASP A 95 1.16 19.04 15.79
CA ASP A 95 1.11 20.35 16.44
C ASP A 95 2.50 20.66 17.05
N LEU A 96 3.45 21.07 16.20
CA LEU A 96 4.78 21.54 16.58
C LEU A 96 4.77 22.87 17.33
N ARG A 97 3.57 23.40 17.64
CA ARG A 97 3.34 24.56 18.51
C ARG A 97 3.91 24.41 19.93
N GLY A 98 4.30 23.20 20.34
CA GLY A 98 4.88 22.94 21.67
C GLY A 98 6.41 23.11 21.80
N ILE A 99 7.17 23.28 20.71
CA ILE A 99 8.65 23.27 20.77
C ILE A 99 9.26 24.69 20.65
N ALA A 100 8.50 25.68 20.18
CA ALA A 100 8.93 27.07 20.13
C ALA A 100 8.26 27.90 21.24
N SER A 101 9.03 28.15 22.31
CA SER A 101 8.99 29.32 23.19
C SER A 101 7.62 29.93 23.59
N VAL A 102 7.29 29.77 24.87
CA VAL A 102 6.59 30.69 25.79
C VAL A 102 5.91 31.92 25.14
N ASN A 103 4.58 31.93 25.11
CA ASN A 103 3.73 33.09 25.42
C ASN A 103 2.27 32.65 25.65
N PRO A 104 1.65 32.88 26.82
CA PRO A 104 0.23 32.69 27.02
C PRO A 104 -0.55 33.91 26.53
N MET A 105 -1.81 33.69 26.14
CA MET A 105 -2.78 34.65 25.60
C MET A 105 -2.54 35.11 24.16
N THR A 106 -3.37 34.61 23.24
CA THR A 106 -4.33 35.45 22.49
C THR A 106 -5.23 34.60 21.58
N SER A 107 -6.53 34.82 21.73
CA SER A 107 -7.61 34.67 20.74
C SER A 107 -7.81 33.33 20.04
N ALA A 108 -8.94 32.71 20.40
CA ALA A 108 -9.78 31.97 19.47
C ALA A 108 -9.91 32.72 18.14
N SER A 109 -9.32 32.16 17.09
CA SER A 109 -9.67 32.49 15.71
C SER A 109 -10.10 31.19 15.06
N THR A 110 -11.37 31.16 14.67
CA THR A 110 -11.97 30.18 13.77
C THR A 110 -11.21 30.19 12.44
N SER A 111 -10.17 29.36 12.34
CA SER A 111 -9.56 29.01 11.06
C SER A 111 -10.32 27.83 10.45
N THR A 112 -11.50 28.12 9.89
CA THR A 112 -11.95 27.37 8.71
C THR A 112 -11.00 27.76 7.58
N ASP A 113 -9.90 27.04 7.38
CA ASP A 113 -9.29 26.86 6.06
C ASP A 113 -8.09 25.89 6.08
N LYS A 114 -8.17 24.88 5.21
CA LYS A 114 -7.13 23.93 4.79
C LYS A 114 -6.66 22.85 5.78
N ARG A 115 -7.57 22.12 6.44
CA ARG A 115 -7.23 20.72 6.76
C ARG A 115 -7.12 19.95 5.46
N SER A 116 -6.01 19.25 5.23
CA SER A 116 -5.91 18.35 4.09
C SER A 116 -7.08 17.34 4.17
N LYS A 117 -7.65 16.97 3.02
CA LYS A 117 -8.85 16.11 2.97
C LYS A 117 -8.58 14.69 3.47
N PHE A 118 -7.31 14.29 3.58
CA PHE A 118 -6.89 12.93 3.89
C PHE A 118 -5.69 12.95 4.82
N SER A 119 -5.77 12.23 5.93
CA SER A 119 -4.66 12.04 6.87
C SER A 119 -3.87 10.76 6.56
N ALA A 120 -2.66 10.63 7.12
CA ALA A 120 -1.90 9.38 7.08
C ALA A 120 -2.68 8.19 7.70
N GLN A 121 -3.52 8.47 8.70
CA GLN A 121 -4.41 7.47 9.30
C GLN A 121 -5.50 7.00 8.33
N ASP A 122 -6.02 7.89 7.48
CA ASP A 122 -7.00 7.52 6.45
C ASP A 122 -6.36 6.61 5.39
N LEU A 123 -5.11 6.89 5.00
CA LEU A 123 -4.35 6.04 4.09
C LEU A 123 -4.13 4.64 4.71
N LEU A 124 -3.70 4.58 5.98
CA LEU A 124 -3.55 3.31 6.70
C LEU A 124 -4.85 2.53 6.80
N LYS A 125 -5.96 3.22 7.10
CA LYS A 125 -7.28 2.60 7.15
C LYS A 125 -7.67 1.98 5.80
N GLN A 126 -7.38 2.65 4.69
CA GLN A 126 -7.58 2.08 3.35
C GLN A 126 -6.74 0.82 3.14
N LEU A 127 -5.46 0.83 3.54
CA LEU A 127 -4.58 -0.34 3.43
C LEU A 127 -5.11 -1.52 4.27
N TYR A 128 -5.58 -1.26 5.50
CA TYR A 128 -6.24 -2.27 6.34
C TYR A 128 -7.50 -2.84 5.68
N ASP A 129 -8.35 -1.98 5.11
CA ASP A 129 -9.57 -2.41 4.43
C ASP A 129 -9.23 -3.32 3.22
N TYR A 130 -8.23 -2.94 2.40
CA TYR A 130 -7.76 -3.79 1.30
C TYR A 130 -7.21 -5.13 1.79
N HIS A 131 -6.36 -5.13 2.82
CA HIS A 131 -5.79 -6.37 3.36
C HIS A 131 -6.88 -7.32 3.90
N LYS A 132 -7.84 -6.78 4.66
CA LYS A 132 -8.98 -7.55 5.17
C LYS A 132 -9.82 -8.15 4.04
N ILE A 133 -9.98 -7.42 2.95
CA ILE A 133 -10.72 -7.91 1.80
C ILE A 133 -9.94 -9.02 1.09
N PHE A 134 -8.63 -8.88 0.92
CA PHE A 134 -7.82 -9.94 0.34
C PHE A 134 -7.87 -11.22 1.18
N GLN A 135 -7.88 -11.10 2.51
CA GLN A 135 -8.08 -12.23 3.41
C GLN A 135 -9.48 -12.86 3.25
N MET A 136 -10.53 -12.04 3.11
CA MET A 136 -11.91 -12.53 2.93
C MET A 136 -12.08 -13.33 1.64
N TYR A 137 -11.40 -12.96 0.56
CA TYR A 137 -11.43 -13.69 -0.71
C TYR A 137 -10.37 -14.81 -0.78
N SER A 138 -9.62 -15.04 0.30
CA SER A 138 -8.61 -16.09 0.39
C SER A 138 -7.60 -16.06 -0.76
N LEU A 139 -7.13 -14.86 -1.12
CA LEU A 139 -6.06 -14.75 -2.11
C LEU A 139 -4.78 -15.40 -1.58
N GLU A 140 -4.03 -15.97 -2.52
CA GLU A 140 -2.74 -16.57 -2.22
C GLU A 140 -1.79 -15.53 -1.58
N PRO A 141 -1.10 -15.87 -0.48
CA PRO A 141 -0.23 -14.93 0.24
C PRO A 141 0.84 -14.28 -0.65
N ALA A 142 1.38 -15.01 -1.62
CA ALA A 142 2.36 -14.49 -2.58
C ALA A 142 1.78 -13.35 -3.44
N ILE A 143 0.52 -13.46 -3.87
CA ILE A 143 -0.17 -12.42 -4.66
C ILE A 143 -0.40 -11.19 -3.79
N VAL A 144 -0.81 -11.38 -2.53
CA VAL A 144 -1.04 -10.29 -1.58
C VAL A 144 0.27 -9.52 -1.31
N GLN A 145 1.36 -10.23 -1.08
CA GLN A 145 2.70 -9.64 -0.89
C GLN A 145 3.10 -8.80 -2.10
N GLN A 146 2.93 -9.32 -3.32
CA GLN A 146 3.26 -8.59 -4.54
C GLN A 146 2.38 -7.34 -4.72
N LEU A 147 1.07 -7.42 -4.44
CA LEU A 147 0.19 -6.25 -4.51
C LEU A 147 0.63 -5.14 -3.56
N PHE A 148 0.95 -5.48 -2.30
CA PHE A 148 1.40 -4.47 -1.35
C PHE A 148 2.78 -3.90 -1.70
N LYS A 149 3.67 -4.69 -2.29
CA LYS A 149 4.94 -4.18 -2.83
C LYS A 149 4.71 -3.09 -3.88
N GLU A 150 3.83 -3.33 -4.85
CA GLU A 150 3.50 -2.34 -5.90
C GLU A 150 2.79 -1.10 -5.32
N ILE A 151 1.91 -1.28 -4.33
CA ILE A 151 1.25 -0.16 -3.64
C ILE A 151 2.27 0.71 -2.90
N PHE A 152 3.21 0.10 -2.18
CA PHE A 152 4.23 0.85 -1.43
C PHE A 152 5.23 1.54 -2.36
N TYR A 153 5.57 0.92 -3.50
CA TYR A 153 6.34 1.57 -4.56
C TYR A 153 5.63 2.80 -5.15
N LEU A 154 4.30 2.71 -5.36
CA LEU A 154 3.51 3.86 -5.78
C LEU A 154 3.55 4.97 -4.73
N ILE A 155 3.38 4.62 -3.45
CA ILE A 155 3.43 5.58 -2.34
C ILE A 155 4.78 6.31 -2.31
N ASP A 156 5.89 5.56 -2.36
CA ASP A 156 7.25 6.11 -2.40
C ASP A 156 7.42 7.08 -3.57
N THR A 157 7.14 6.61 -4.79
CA THR A 157 7.35 7.39 -6.01
C THR A 157 6.52 8.68 -5.99
N GLN A 158 5.24 8.61 -5.62
CA GLN A 158 4.36 9.77 -5.64
C GLN A 158 4.69 10.78 -4.54
N ALA A 159 5.02 10.30 -3.34
CA ALA A 159 5.46 11.18 -2.26
C ALA A 159 6.84 11.79 -2.54
N LEU A 160 7.78 11.03 -3.13
CA LEU A 160 9.08 11.53 -3.52
C LEU A 160 8.97 12.57 -4.64
N CYS A 161 8.18 12.31 -5.69
CA CYS A 161 7.89 13.30 -6.72
C CYS A 161 7.23 14.55 -6.13
N GLY A 162 6.26 14.37 -5.21
CA GLY A 162 5.62 15.47 -4.51
C GLY A 162 6.59 16.31 -3.67
N LEU A 163 7.59 15.68 -3.05
CA LEU A 163 8.65 16.33 -2.28
C LEU A 163 9.61 17.11 -3.21
N LEU A 164 10.08 16.48 -4.29
CA LEU A 164 11.06 17.05 -5.22
C LEU A 164 10.48 18.22 -6.04
N LEU A 165 9.20 18.16 -6.42
CA LEU A 165 8.54 19.21 -7.20
C LEU A 165 8.14 20.44 -6.36
N ARG A 166 8.16 20.34 -5.02
CA ARG A 166 7.65 21.36 -4.10
C ARG A 166 8.74 21.86 -3.18
N SER A 167 9.36 22.99 -3.55
CA SER A 167 10.41 23.63 -2.74
C SER A 167 9.92 24.09 -1.35
N ASP A 168 8.60 24.26 -1.17
CA ASP A 168 7.95 24.59 0.11
C ASP A 168 7.85 23.38 1.07
N CYS A 169 8.18 22.18 0.61
CA CYS A 169 8.13 20.94 1.40
C CYS A 169 9.49 20.50 1.96
N CYS A 170 10.59 21.09 1.46
CA CYS A 170 11.96 20.78 1.87
C CYS A 170 12.38 21.50 3.15
N ASN A 171 11.63 21.31 4.24
CA ASN A 171 11.96 21.88 5.55
C ASN A 171 12.05 20.80 6.63
N TRP A 172 12.79 21.08 7.70
CA TRP A 172 13.04 20.10 8.77
C TRP A 172 11.75 19.60 9.44
N SER A 173 10.78 20.49 9.65
CA SER A 173 9.48 20.19 10.27
C SER A 173 8.68 19.17 9.44
N LYS A 174 8.56 19.41 8.13
CA LYS A 174 7.88 18.53 7.18
C LYS A 174 8.65 17.23 6.97
N ALA A 175 9.99 17.27 6.94
CA ALA A 175 10.80 16.06 6.90
C ALA A 175 10.53 15.17 8.12
N LEU A 176 10.46 15.76 9.32
CA LEU A 176 10.14 15.01 10.55
C LEU A 176 8.75 14.37 10.49
N GLN A 177 7.75 15.13 10.00
CA GLN A 177 6.38 14.65 9.82
C GLN A 177 6.29 13.51 8.80
N ILE A 178 6.91 13.66 7.62
CA ILE A 178 6.94 12.61 6.59
C ILE A 178 7.62 11.36 7.16
N GLY A 179 8.75 11.51 7.88
CA GLY A 179 9.44 10.40 8.54
C GLY A 179 8.56 9.67 9.55
N TYR A 180 7.77 10.41 10.33
CA TYR A 180 6.79 9.82 11.26
C TYR A 180 5.69 9.05 10.52
N ASN A 181 5.13 9.62 9.45
CA ASN A 181 4.14 8.96 8.60
C ASN A 181 4.67 7.67 7.96
N LEU A 182 5.92 7.68 7.48
CA LEU A 182 6.58 6.49 6.94
C LEU A 182 6.85 5.42 7.99
N SER A 183 7.15 5.82 9.21
CA SER A 183 7.35 4.90 10.33
C SER A 183 6.06 4.12 10.63
N HIS A 184 4.91 4.81 10.62
CA HIS A 184 3.60 4.17 10.75
C HIS A 184 3.27 3.21 9.60
N LEU A 185 3.59 3.57 8.35
CA LEU A 185 3.40 2.68 7.20
C LEU A 185 4.29 1.43 7.28
N THR A 186 5.51 1.59 7.79
CA THR A 186 6.46 0.47 7.96
C THR A 186 6.05 -0.44 9.11
N GLU A 187 5.57 0.13 10.21
CA GLU A 187 5.01 -0.61 11.35
C GLU A 187 3.77 -1.41 10.92
N TRP A 188 2.91 -0.82 10.10
CA TRP A 188 1.76 -1.52 9.53
C TRP A 188 2.15 -2.77 8.71
N LEU A 189 3.19 -2.68 7.88
CA LEU A 189 3.70 -3.85 7.14
C LEU A 189 4.17 -4.95 8.09
N ARG A 190 4.71 -4.59 9.26
CA ARG A 190 5.19 -5.54 10.27
C ARG A 190 4.02 -6.24 10.92
N ASP A 191 3.00 -5.49 11.30
CA ASP A 191 1.81 -6.01 11.96
C ASP A 191 1.00 -6.96 11.06
N GLN A 192 1.05 -6.77 9.74
CA GLN A 192 0.38 -7.64 8.77
C GLN A 192 1.24 -8.82 8.26
N ASN A 193 2.43 -9.06 8.82
CA ASN A 193 3.39 -10.07 8.35
C ASN A 193 3.79 -9.92 6.87
N LEU A 194 3.87 -8.69 6.37
CA LEU A 194 4.27 -8.38 4.99
C LEU A 194 5.74 -7.97 4.87
N GLN A 195 6.55 -8.18 5.90
CA GLN A 195 7.98 -7.79 5.89
C GLN A 195 8.79 -8.54 4.83
N GLU A 196 8.48 -9.81 4.59
CA GLU A 196 9.14 -10.64 3.58
C GLU A 196 8.77 -10.26 2.13
N SER A 197 7.77 -9.39 1.94
CA SER A 197 7.35 -8.95 0.59
C SER A 197 8.35 -8.02 -0.09
N GLY A 198 9.30 -7.44 0.65
CA GLY A 198 10.18 -6.37 0.16
C GLY A 198 9.48 -5.02 -0.01
N ALA A 199 8.23 -4.87 0.44
CA ALA A 199 7.50 -3.58 0.39
C ALA A 199 8.18 -2.49 1.23
N ALA A 200 8.85 -2.84 2.33
CA ALA A 200 9.61 -1.90 3.14
C ALA A 200 10.82 -1.33 2.37
N ASP A 201 11.48 -2.16 1.56
CA ASP A 201 12.62 -1.73 0.74
C ASP A 201 12.22 -0.71 -0.34
N CYS A 202 10.96 -0.74 -0.77
CA CYS A 202 10.41 0.22 -1.74
C CYS A 202 10.30 1.64 -1.16
N LEU A 203 10.18 1.81 0.17
CA LEU A 203 10.11 3.13 0.82
C LEU A 203 11.49 3.72 1.14
N LEU A 204 12.56 2.99 0.87
CA LEU A 204 13.93 3.44 1.18
C LEU A 204 14.31 4.75 0.47
N PRO A 205 14.00 4.97 -0.82
CA PRO A 205 14.38 6.22 -1.50
C PRO A 205 13.78 7.46 -0.84
N LEU A 206 12.49 7.42 -0.49
CA LEU A 206 11.84 8.52 0.23
C LEU A 206 12.38 8.66 1.67
N THR A 207 12.61 7.54 2.36
CA THR A 207 13.17 7.57 3.73
C THR A 207 14.56 8.20 3.74
N GLN A 208 15.41 7.85 2.78
CA GLN A 208 16.75 8.45 2.61
C GLN A 208 16.64 9.95 2.30
N SER A 209 15.73 10.34 1.41
CA SER A 209 15.49 11.75 1.09
C SER A 209 15.07 12.56 2.31
N VAL A 210 14.16 12.01 3.13
CA VAL A 210 13.75 12.62 4.39
C VAL A 210 14.90 12.71 5.39
N GLN A 211 15.71 11.66 5.51
CA GLN A 211 16.89 11.65 6.39
C GLN A 211 17.92 12.72 5.99
N LEU A 212 18.12 12.96 4.69
CA LEU A 212 18.98 14.06 4.22
C LEU A 212 18.51 15.42 4.71
N PHE A 213 17.20 15.67 4.74
CA PHE A 213 16.65 16.91 5.27
C PHE A 213 16.74 17.02 6.80
N LEU A 214 16.86 15.89 7.51
CA LEU A 214 16.99 15.82 8.97
C LEU A 214 18.45 15.89 9.44
N CYS A 215 19.41 15.43 8.64
CA CYS A 215 20.83 15.56 8.93
C CYS A 215 21.29 17.02 8.82
N LYS A 216 22.25 17.41 9.68
CA LYS A 216 23.04 18.63 9.41
C LYS A 216 23.81 18.41 8.10
N LYS A 217 23.95 19.48 7.30
CA LYS A 217 24.64 19.47 5.99
C LYS A 217 26.15 19.22 6.14
N ASP A 218 26.54 18.06 6.65
CA ASP A 218 27.92 17.59 6.69
C ASP A 218 28.14 16.60 5.54
N GLU A 219 29.12 16.88 4.66
CA GLU A 219 29.40 16.11 3.43
C GLU A 219 29.60 14.60 3.67
N ALA A 220 30.13 14.23 4.84
CA ALA A 220 30.35 12.83 5.23
C ALA A 220 29.06 12.07 5.58
N SER A 221 28.02 12.76 6.07
CA SER A 221 26.72 12.15 6.39
C SER A 221 25.87 11.91 5.14
N ILE A 222 26.02 12.78 4.13
CA ILE A 222 25.27 12.72 2.88
C ILE A 222 25.67 11.49 2.04
N SER A 223 26.96 11.17 1.98
CA SER A 223 27.48 9.98 1.25
C SER A 223 27.07 8.65 1.87
N ASN A 224 26.76 8.60 3.17
CA ASN A 224 26.42 7.36 3.88
C ASN A 224 24.91 7.07 3.86
N VAL A 225 24.08 8.11 3.67
CA VAL A 225 22.61 8.03 3.63
C VAL A 225 22.09 7.77 2.21
N CYS A 226 22.75 8.28 1.16
CA CYS A 226 22.30 8.18 -0.23
C CYS A 226 22.77 6.92 -0.97
N THR A 227 22.47 5.72 -0.48
CA THR A 227 22.89 4.48 -1.17
C THR A 227 21.94 4.05 -2.30
N LYS A 228 20.71 4.57 -2.36
CA LYS A 228 19.72 4.25 -3.41
C LYS A 228 19.15 5.46 -4.16
N LEU A 229 19.63 6.67 -3.88
CA LEU A 229 19.24 7.88 -4.61
C LEU A 229 20.10 8.03 -5.86
N THR A 230 19.47 8.33 -6.99
CA THR A 230 20.22 8.64 -8.23
C THR A 230 20.82 10.05 -8.08
N ILE A 231 22.05 10.29 -8.54
CA ILE A 231 22.80 11.58 -8.41
C ILE A 231 22.02 12.83 -8.87
N VAL A 232 20.92 12.65 -9.62
CA VAL A 232 20.05 13.71 -10.15
C VAL A 232 18.92 14.11 -9.18
N GLN A 233 18.64 13.30 -8.15
CA GLN A 233 17.62 13.54 -7.10
C GLN A 233 18.27 14.18 -5.87
#